data_AF-A0A965S3N1-F1
#
_entry.id   AF-A0A965S3N1-F1
#
_cell.length_a   1.000
_cell.length_b   1.000
_cell.length_c   1.000
_cell.angle_alpha   90.00
_cell.angle_beta   90.00
_cell.angle_gamma   90.00
#
_symmetry.space_group_name_H-M   'P 1'
#
loop_
_entity.id
_entity.type
_entity.pdbx_description
1 polymer ?
#
loop_
_entity_poly.entity_id
_entity_poly.type
_entity_poly.pdbx_seq_one_letter_code
_entity_poly.pdbx_strand_id
1 'polypeptide(L)'
;MRPKKAKDFIPDVASDLGIPDDLVKEVVNYYWEEVRRSLSSLKHQRVHITNLGDFTIKHWKIDEKVESLKKWEENNKLKGLQEITKRFKVAETLYDLNNIKGLISKENQRKEFIKLHKKKSNGTKS
;
A
#
# COMPACT_ATOMS: atom_id res chain seq x y z
N MET A 1 -7.59 1.85 -19.47
CA MET A 1 -6.14 1.83 -19.81
C MET A 1 -5.83 0.46 -20.41
N ARG A 2 -5.21 0.40 -21.60
CA ARG A 2 -4.68 -0.84 -22.16
C ARG A 2 -3.22 -0.97 -21.68
N PRO A 3 -2.86 -1.97 -20.86
CA PRO A 3 -1.50 -2.09 -20.35
C PRO A 3 -0.54 -2.41 -21.51
N LYS A 4 0.49 -1.58 -21.69
CA LYS A 4 1.63 -1.86 -22.57
C LYS A 4 2.72 -2.55 -21.76
N LYS A 5 3.49 -3.46 -22.37
CA LYS A 5 4.61 -4.08 -21.66
C LYS A 5 5.79 -3.11 -21.61
N ALA A 6 6.64 -3.25 -20.60
CA ALA A 6 7.85 -2.44 -20.46
C ALA A 6 8.74 -2.46 -21.71
N LYS A 7 8.89 -3.66 -22.30
CA LYS A 7 9.66 -3.87 -23.52
C LYS A 7 9.14 -3.08 -24.72
N ASP A 8 7.86 -2.72 -24.73
CA ASP A 8 7.23 -2.05 -25.85
C ASP A 8 7.40 -0.53 -25.79
N PHE A 9 7.60 0.07 -24.60
CA PHE A 9 7.73 1.52 -24.46
C PHE A 9 9.15 2.00 -24.16
N ILE A 10 10.04 1.13 -23.66
CA ILE A 10 11.43 1.51 -23.38
C ILE A 10 12.15 2.00 -24.65
N PRO A 11 12.08 1.31 -25.80
CA PRO A 11 12.74 1.77 -27.03
C PRO A 11 12.16 3.10 -27.54
N ASP A 12 10.84 3.28 -27.48
CA ASP A 12 10.16 4.53 -27.88
C ASP A 12 10.71 5.71 -27.05
N VAL A 13 10.75 5.55 -25.72
CA VAL A 13 11.23 6.60 -24.80
C VAL A 13 12.73 6.85 -24.96
N ALA A 14 13.53 5.81 -25.18
CA ALA A 14 14.97 5.92 -25.41
C ALA A 14 15.27 6.70 -26.69
N SER A 15 14.53 6.41 -27.78
CA SER A 15 14.61 7.14 -29.05
C SER A 15 14.18 8.59 -28.90
N ASP A 16 13.06 8.85 -28.23
CA ASP A 16 12.52 10.21 -28.04
C ASP A 16 13.47 11.11 -27.22
N LEU A 17 14.20 10.53 -26.26
CA LEU A 17 15.11 11.24 -25.37
C LEU A 17 16.59 11.19 -25.81
N GLY A 18 16.92 10.40 -26.83
CA GLY A 18 18.29 10.23 -27.32
C GLY A 18 19.24 9.59 -26.31
N ILE A 19 18.76 8.68 -25.47
CA ILE A 19 19.53 8.01 -24.41
C ILE A 19 19.54 6.50 -24.59
N PRO A 20 20.54 5.76 -24.03
CA PRO A 20 20.57 4.31 -24.13
C PRO A 20 19.36 3.63 -23.46
N ASP A 21 18.82 2.60 -24.10
CA ASP A 21 17.72 1.77 -23.58
C ASP A 21 17.99 1.25 -22.16
N ASP A 22 19.24 0.88 -21.87
CA ASP A 22 19.66 0.38 -20.57
C ASP A 22 19.46 1.43 -19.47
N LEU A 23 19.75 2.70 -19.75
CA LEU A 23 19.55 3.78 -18.80
C LEU A 23 18.06 4.00 -18.52
N VAL A 24 17.22 4.01 -19.56
CA VAL A 24 15.76 4.11 -19.40
C VAL A 24 15.24 2.97 -18.53
N LYS A 25 15.70 1.75 -18.80
CA LYS A 25 15.31 0.55 -18.07
C LYS A 25 15.73 0.61 -16.60
N GLU A 26 16.94 1.06 -16.31
CA GLU A 26 17.43 1.23 -14.94
C GLU A 26 16.59 2.23 -14.15
N VAL A 27 16.32 3.40 -14.73
CA VAL A 27 15.49 4.44 -14.09
C VAL A 27 14.08 3.92 -13.81
N VAL A 28 13.45 3.27 -14.79
CA VAL A 28 12.11 2.69 -14.64
C VAL A 28 12.09 1.61 -13.55
N ASN A 29 13.09 0.73 -13.53
CA ASN A 29 13.19 -0.33 -12.53
C ASN A 29 13.36 0.24 -11.12
N TYR A 30 14.27 1.21 -10.95
CA TYR A 30 14.51 1.87 -9.68
C TYR A 30 13.24 2.55 -9.15
N TYR A 31 12.56 3.32 -10.00
CA TYR A 31 11.32 3.99 -9.64
C TYR A 31 10.26 3.00 -9.13
N TRP A 32 10.01 1.92 -9.89
CA TRP A 32 9.00 0.93 -9.50
C TRP A 32 9.44 0.02 -8.35
N GLU A 33 10.74 -0.09 -8.08
CA GLU A 33 11.24 -0.72 -6.88
C GLU A 33 10.90 0.12 -5.64
N GLU A 34 11.19 1.43 -5.66
CA GLU A 34 10.85 2.34 -4.57
C GLU A 34 9.34 2.42 -4.33
N VAL A 35 8.54 2.48 -5.38
CA VAL A 35 7.07 2.41 -5.25
C VAL A 35 6.65 1.10 -4.58
N ARG A 36 7.19 -0.05 -4.99
CA ARG A 36 6.87 -1.34 -4.37
C ARG A 36 7.33 -1.41 -2.91
N ARG A 37 8.50 -0.85 -2.59
CA ARG A 37 9.02 -0.74 -1.21
C ARG A 37 8.08 0.10 -0.36
N SER A 38 7.65 1.26 -0.85
CA SER A 38 6.67 2.12 -0.16
C SER A 38 5.35 1.40 0.09
N LEU A 39 4.81 0.71 -0.92
CA LEU A 39 3.55 -0.05 -0.80
C LEU A 39 3.67 -1.24 0.15
N SER A 40 4.81 -1.93 0.15
CA SER A 40 5.07 -3.11 0.98
C SER A 40 5.44 -2.76 2.41
N SER A 41 5.97 -1.57 2.65
CA SER A 41 6.40 -1.11 3.98
C SER A 41 5.27 -0.96 4.98
N LEU A 42 4.00 -0.90 4.51
CA LEU A 42 2.83 -0.77 5.37
C LEU A 42 2.87 0.47 6.28
N LYS A 43 3.65 1.50 5.94
CA LYS A 43 3.75 2.74 6.75
C LYS A 43 2.67 3.76 6.42
N HIS A 44 2.13 3.72 5.21
CA HIS A 44 1.18 4.70 4.71
C HIS A 44 -0.11 4.01 4.27
N GLN A 45 -1.25 4.58 4.64
CA GLN A 45 -2.56 4.10 4.19
C GLN A 45 -2.78 4.30 2.68
N ARG A 46 -2.20 5.37 2.14
CA ARG A 46 -2.34 5.81 0.76
C ARG A 46 -0.98 6.26 0.24
N VAL A 47 -0.63 5.80 -0.96
CA VAL A 47 0.50 6.29 -1.74
C VAL A 47 -0.05 6.96 -2.99
N HIS A 48 0.14 8.26 -3.11
CA HIS A 48 -0.26 9.02 -4.30
C HIS A 48 0.88 9.03 -5.30
N ILE A 49 0.61 8.60 -6.53
CA ILE A 49 1.53 8.73 -7.65
C ILE A 49 0.97 9.77 -8.60
N THR A 50 1.71 10.86 -8.77
CA THR A 50 1.36 11.95 -9.67
C THR A 50 1.05 11.42 -11.07
N ASN A 51 -0.05 11.87 -11.67
CA ASN A 51 -0.53 11.46 -12.99
C ASN A 51 -0.91 9.97 -13.13
N LEU A 52 -0.93 9.20 -12.05
CA LEU A 52 -1.39 7.80 -12.05
C LEU A 52 -2.55 7.57 -11.06
N GLY A 53 -2.54 8.28 -9.93
CA GLY A 53 -3.60 8.26 -8.94
C GLY A 53 -3.16 7.68 -7.59
N ASP A 54 -4.15 7.22 -6.82
CA ASP A 54 -3.97 6.77 -5.44
C ASP A 54 -3.92 5.24 -5.34
N PHE A 55 -2.85 4.73 -4.75
CA PHE A 55 -2.76 3.35 -4.30
C PHE A 55 -3.18 3.28 -2.83
N THR A 56 -4.20 2.47 -2.55
CA THR A 56 -4.73 2.30 -1.19
C THR A 56 -4.84 0.83 -0.83
N ILE A 57 -4.56 0.50 0.43
CA ILE A 57 -4.73 -0.85 0.94
C ILE A 57 -6.22 -1.09 1.22
N LYS A 58 -6.73 -2.24 0.76
CA LYS A 58 -8.10 -2.69 1.01
C LYS A 58 -8.23 -3.15 2.46
N HIS A 59 -9.19 -2.59 3.21
CA HIS A 59 -9.32 -2.87 4.65
C HIS A 59 -9.53 -4.36 4.95
N TRP A 60 -10.34 -5.07 4.15
CA TRP A 60 -10.60 -6.50 4.35
C TRP A 60 -9.35 -7.37 4.16
N LYS A 61 -8.40 -6.95 3.30
CA LYS A 61 -7.12 -7.65 3.14
C LYS A 61 -6.21 -7.51 4.35
N ILE A 62 -6.33 -6.40 5.08
CA ILE A 62 -5.64 -6.24 6.37
C ILE A 62 -6.26 -7.18 7.39
N ASP A 63 -7.60 -7.23 7.47
CA ASP A 63 -8.32 -8.10 8.40
C ASP A 63 -7.99 -9.59 8.18
N GLU A 64 -8.05 -10.05 6.93
CA GLU A 64 -7.66 -11.41 6.54
C GLU A 64 -6.21 -11.73 6.96
N LYS A 65 -5.28 -10.78 6.75
CA LYS A 65 -3.87 -10.99 7.08
C LYS A 65 -3.64 -11.01 8.59
N VAL A 66 -4.28 -10.12 9.34
CA VAL A 66 -4.21 -10.09 10.80
C VAL A 66 -4.74 -11.40 11.39
N GLU A 67 -5.88 -11.89 10.90
CA GLU A 67 -6.45 -13.16 11.35
C GLU A 67 -5.50 -14.34 11.07
N SER A 68 -4.94 -14.39 9.86
CA SER A 68 -3.96 -15.40 9.47
C SER A 68 -2.71 -15.40 10.36
N LEU A 69 -2.16 -14.22 10.67
CA LEU A 69 -0.97 -14.08 11.50
C LEU A 69 -1.25 -14.41 12.97
N LYS A 70 -2.43 -14.05 13.51
CA LYS A 70 -2.84 -14.44 14.86
C LYS A 70 -2.99 -15.95 15.00
N LYS A 71 -3.62 -16.62 14.02
CA LYS A 71 -3.71 -18.09 13.98
C LYS A 71 -2.33 -18.72 13.91
N TRP A 72 -1.43 -18.16 13.10
CA TRP A 72 -0.05 -18.62 13.04
C TRP A 72 0.64 -18.45 14.39
N GLU A 73 0.50 -17.31 15.05
CA GLU A 73 1.11 -17.07 16.37
C GLU A 73 0.62 -18.08 17.40
N GLU A 74 -0.70 -18.30 17.51
CA GLU A 74 -1.30 -19.28 18.42
C GLU A 74 -0.71 -20.68 18.23
N ASN A 75 -0.64 -21.15 16.98
CA ASN A 75 -0.12 -22.47 16.63
C ASN A 75 1.39 -22.62 16.86
N ASN A 76 2.12 -21.51 17.03
CA ASN A 76 3.57 -21.48 17.20
C ASN A 76 3.99 -20.94 18.59
N LYS A 77 3.05 -20.67 19.50
CA LYS A 77 3.33 -20.13 20.86
C LYS A 77 4.29 -20.98 21.68
N LEU A 78 4.20 -22.31 21.54
CA LEU A 78 4.96 -23.29 22.34
C LEU A 78 6.22 -23.81 21.61
N LYS A 79 6.49 -23.34 20.39
CA LYS A 79 7.69 -23.77 19.66
C LYS A 79 8.93 -23.09 20.24
N GLY A 80 9.99 -23.88 20.42
CA GLY A 80 11.21 -23.50 21.13
C GLY A 80 12.05 -22.41 20.44
N LEU A 81 13.26 -22.21 20.98
CA LEU A 81 14.19 -21.10 20.67
C LEU A 81 14.42 -20.84 19.15
N GLN A 82 14.31 -21.87 18.32
CA GLN A 82 14.57 -21.82 16.87
C GLN A 82 13.59 -20.92 16.09
N GLU A 83 12.39 -20.65 16.63
CA GLU A 83 11.36 -19.85 15.96
C GLU A 83 11.22 -18.43 16.53
N ILE A 84 12.06 -18.05 17.51
CA ILE A 84 12.00 -16.74 18.19
C ILE A 84 12.07 -15.58 17.18
N THR A 85 13.03 -15.60 16.26
CA THR A 85 13.20 -14.55 15.25
C THR A 85 11.98 -14.41 14.34
N LYS A 86 11.33 -15.53 13.98
CA LYS A 86 10.12 -15.51 13.16
C LYS A 86 8.93 -14.95 13.93
N ARG A 87 8.79 -15.32 15.22
CA ARG A 87 7.76 -14.76 16.10
C ARG A 87 7.91 -13.26 16.28
N PHE A 88 9.14 -12.77 16.48
CA PHE A 88 9.39 -11.33 16.53
C PHE A 88 8.95 -10.60 15.26
N LYS A 89 9.30 -11.12 14.08
CA LYS A 89 8.86 -10.55 12.79
C LYS A 89 7.34 -10.56 12.62
N VAL A 90 6.67 -11.63 13.07
CA VAL A 90 5.19 -11.70 13.05
C VAL A 90 4.59 -10.66 13.98
N ALA A 91 5.12 -10.50 15.20
CA ALA A 91 4.65 -9.50 16.15
C ALA A 91 4.83 -8.06 15.61
N GLU A 92 5.98 -7.76 15.01
CA GLU A 92 6.24 -6.48 14.34
C GLU A 92 5.25 -6.23 13.20
N THR A 93 5.05 -7.23 12.33
CA THR A 93 4.08 -7.13 11.22
C THR A 93 2.66 -6.93 11.73
N LEU A 94 2.26 -7.61 12.81
CA LEU A 94 0.95 -7.44 13.44
C LEU A 94 0.77 -6.04 14.00
N TYR A 95 1.81 -5.47 14.61
CA TYR A 95 1.79 -4.09 15.09
C TYR A 95 1.55 -3.10 13.95
N ASP A 96 2.29 -3.22 12.85
CA ASP A 96 2.15 -2.34 11.68
C ASP A 96 0.77 -2.44 11.03
N LEU A 97 0.25 -3.66 10.87
CA LEU A 97 -1.10 -3.88 10.31
C LEU A 97 -2.19 -3.25 11.18
N ASN A 98 -2.08 -3.36 12.51
CA ASN A 98 -3.04 -2.73 13.43
C ASN A 98 -2.94 -1.19 13.39
N ASN A 99 -1.74 -0.64 13.26
CA ASN A 99 -1.54 0.81 13.11
C ASN A 99 -2.21 1.33 11.83
N ILE A 100 -1.98 0.69 10.68
CA ILE A 100 -2.66 1.08 9.42
C ILE A 100 -4.17 0.97 9.57
N LYS A 101 -4.66 -0.11 10.18
CA LYS A 101 -6.10 -0.30 10.39
C LYS A 101 -6.70 0.87 11.18
N GLY A 102 -5.98 1.35 12.20
CA GLY A 102 -6.33 2.56 12.94
C GLY A 102 -6.37 3.81 12.06
N LEU A 103 -5.36 4.01 11.21
CA LEU A 103 -5.31 5.14 10.25
C LEU A 103 -6.49 5.10 9.26
N ILE A 104 -6.78 3.92 8.69
CA ILE A 104 -7.90 3.71 7.78
C ILE A 104 -9.23 4.05 8.45
N SER A 105 -9.42 3.62 9.69
CA SER A 105 -10.64 3.92 10.45
C SER A 105 -10.81 5.42 10.67
N LYS A 106 -9.75 6.12 11.09
CA LYS A 106 -9.76 7.59 11.27
C LYS A 106 -10.09 8.32 9.97
N GLU A 107 -9.50 7.91 8.86
CA GLU A 107 -9.78 8.53 7.56
C GLU A 107 -11.22 8.28 7.10
N ASN A 108 -11.78 7.09 7.36
CA ASN A 108 -13.18 6.81 7.07
C ASN A 108 -14.13 7.67 7.93
N GLN A 109 -13.84 7.82 9.23
CA GLN A 109 -14.60 8.71 10.12
C GLN A 109 -14.56 10.16 9.61
N ARG A 110 -13.39 10.65 9.17
CA ARG A 110 -13.25 11.98 8.58
C ARG A 110 -14.14 12.15 7.33
N LYS A 111 -14.17 11.15 6.44
CA LYS A 111 -15.02 11.17 5.25
C LYS A 111 -16.51 11.22 5.60
N GLU A 112 -16.95 10.41 6.55
CA GLU A 112 -18.35 10.41 7.01
C GLU A 112 -18.73 11.74 7.67
N PHE A 113 -17.86 12.31 8.50
CA PHE A 113 -18.05 13.62 9.09
C PHE A 113 -18.28 14.71 8.02
N ILE A 114 -17.44 14.75 6.99
CA ILE A 114 -17.56 15.71 5.88
C ILE A 114 -18.87 15.52 5.11
N LYS A 115 -19.27 14.27 4.82
CA LYS A 115 -20.52 13.97 4.12
C LYS A 115 -21.74 14.49 4.91
N LEU A 116 -21.78 14.24 6.21
CA LEU A 116 -22.87 14.69 7.09
C LEU A 116 -23.00 16.22 7.11
N HIS A 117 -21.87 16.94 7.20
CA HIS A 117 -21.89 18.41 7.27
C HIS A 117 -22.21 19.07 5.93
N LYS A 118 -21.74 18.49 4.80
CA LYS A 118 -22.15 18.95 3.47
C LYS A 118 -23.66 18.81 3.25
N LYS A 119 -24.24 17.67 3.64
CA LYS A 119 -25.68 17.41 3.52
C LYS A 119 -26.53 18.40 4.33
N LYS A 120 -26.09 18.76 5.54
CA LYS A 120 -26.76 19.78 6.35
C LYS A 120 -26.75 21.16 5.68
N SER A 121 -25.62 21.60 5.12
CA SER A 121 -25.51 22.92 4.47
C SER A 121 -26.35 23.07 3.19
N ASN A 122 -26.58 21.98 2.46
CA ASN A 122 -27.44 21.99 1.27
C ASN A 122 -28.93 21.90 1.61
N GLY A 123 -29.29 21.38 2.78
CA GLY A 123 -30.68 21.31 3.26
C GLY A 123 -31.19 22.62 3.89
N THR A 124 -30.31 23.59 4.16
CA THR A 124 -30.69 24.91 4.72
C THR A 124 -30.84 26.00 3.65
N LYS A 125 -30.68 25.66 2.37
CA LYS A 125 -30.82 26.58 1.22
C LYS A 125 -32.16 26.43 0.47
N SER A 126 -33.24 26.07 1.17
CA SER A 126 -34.59 26.01 0.60
C SER A 126 -35.55 26.92 1.34
#